data_AF-A0AAJ2Y4Z6-F1
#
_entry.id   AF-A0AAJ2Y4Z6-F1
#
_cell.length_a   1.000
_cell.length_b   1.000
_cell.length_c   1.000
_cell.angle_alpha   90.00
_cell.angle_beta   90.00
_cell.angle_gamma   90.00
#
_symmetry.space_group_name_H-M   'P 1'
#
loop_
_entity.id
_entity.type
_entity.pdbx_description
1 polymer ?
#
loop_
_entity_poly.entity_id
_entity_poly.type
_entity_poly.pdbx_seq_one_letter_code
_entity_poly.pdbx_strand_id
1 'polypeptide(L)'
;MTILDYIATNPGCSGGEIAAALNTPTTAINAELRRLWRSGSVIREGRKTGGRFSYKVNPMPFGCSNPLTHMFNRLLKEARA
;
A
#
# COMPACT_ATOMS: atom_id res chain seq x y z
N MET A 1 -13.34 0.70 -7.49
CA MET A 1 -11.92 0.27 -7.54
C MET A 1 -11.15 1.13 -6.56
N THR A 2 -10.51 0.53 -5.54
CA THR A 2 -9.68 1.27 -4.58
C THR A 2 -8.26 1.47 -5.12
N ILE A 3 -7.46 2.32 -4.45
CA ILE A 3 -6.03 2.50 -4.79
C ILE A 3 -5.27 1.17 -4.63
N LEU A 4 -5.59 0.38 -3.60
CA LEU A 4 -4.98 -0.93 -3.37
C LEU A 4 -5.33 -1.93 -4.47
N ASP A 5 -6.59 -2.00 -4.89
CA ASP A 5 -7.02 -2.87 -5.98
C ASP A 5 -6.30 -2.51 -7.28
N TYR A 6 -6.20 -1.21 -7.58
CA TYR A 6 -5.51 -0.74 -8.77
C TYR A 6 -4.01 -1.09 -8.76
N ILE A 7 -3.34 -0.97 -7.61
CA ILE A 7 -1.93 -1.34 -7.46
C ILE A 7 -1.76 -2.87 -7.59
N ALA A 8 -2.72 -3.66 -7.10
CA ALA A 8 -2.70 -5.11 -7.22
C ALA A 8 -2.79 -5.56 -8.69
N THR A 9 -3.62 -4.90 -9.49
CA THR A 9 -3.78 -5.19 -10.93
C THR A 9 -2.69 -4.54 -11.80
N ASN A 10 -2.07 -3.45 -11.34
CA ASN A 10 -1.04 -2.69 -12.07
C ASN A 10 0.22 -2.50 -11.20
N PRO A 11 0.96 -3.59 -10.90
CA PRO A 11 2.14 -3.49 -10.06
C PRO A 11 3.20 -2.59 -10.70
N GLY A 12 3.84 -1.79 -9.87
CA GLY A 12 4.87 -0.85 -10.29
C GLY A 12 4.33 0.51 -10.72
N CYS A 13 3.02 0.77 -10.74
CA CYS A 13 2.46 2.05 -11.17
C CYS A 13 2.93 3.26 -10.33
N SER A 14 2.85 4.46 -10.92
CA SER A 14 3.12 5.73 -10.22
C SER A 14 1.87 6.39 -9.67
N GLY A 15 2.04 7.28 -8.68
CA GLY A 15 0.92 8.07 -8.14
C GLY A 15 0.17 8.90 -9.18
N GLY A 16 0.85 9.36 -10.23
CA GLY A 16 0.21 10.06 -11.35
C GLY A 16 -0.64 9.14 -12.23
N GLU A 17 -0.15 7.93 -12.52
CA GLU A 17 -0.91 6.90 -13.26
C GLU A 17 -2.16 6.48 -12.48
N ILE A 18 -2.04 6.31 -11.16
CA ILE A 18 -3.18 6.00 -10.27
C ILE A 18 -4.20 7.15 -10.26
N ALA A 19 -3.72 8.39 -10.13
CA ALA A 19 -4.58 9.58 -10.13
C ALA A 19 -5.38 9.72 -11.43
N ALA A 20 -4.71 9.51 -12.57
CA ALA A 20 -5.36 9.52 -13.87
C ALA A 20 -6.40 8.40 -14.02
N ALA A 21 -6.07 7.17 -13.62
CA ALA A 21 -6.97 6.03 -13.73
C ALA A 21 -8.20 6.12 -12.82
N LEU A 22 -8.05 6.70 -11.62
CA LEU A 22 -9.13 6.83 -10.65
C LEU A 22 -9.83 8.19 -10.71
N ASN A 23 -9.50 9.04 -11.69
CA ASN A 23 -10.00 10.41 -11.82
C ASN A 23 -10.00 11.18 -10.48
N THR A 24 -8.91 11.06 -9.74
CA THR A 24 -8.77 11.59 -8.37
C THR A 24 -7.56 12.53 -8.31
N PRO A 25 -7.63 13.66 -7.58
CA PRO A 25 -6.50 14.57 -7.45
C PRO A 25 -5.22 13.87 -6.97
N THR A 26 -4.11 14.14 -7.64
CA THR A 26 -2.80 13.55 -7.32
C THR A 26 -2.37 13.82 -5.87
N THR A 27 -2.78 14.94 -5.28
CA THR A 27 -2.53 15.27 -3.87
C THR A 27 -3.21 14.30 -2.91
N ALA A 28 -4.47 13.96 -3.16
CA ALA A 28 -5.22 12.98 -2.37
C ALA A 28 -4.64 11.58 -2.53
N ILE A 29 -4.30 11.18 -3.77
CA ILE A 29 -3.61 9.91 -4.04
C ILE A 29 -2.28 9.84 -3.28
N ASN A 30 -1.46 10.90 -3.32
CA ASN A 30 -0.17 10.91 -2.63
C ASN A 30 -0.30 10.87 -1.10
N ALA A 31 -1.33 11.49 -0.54
CA ALA A 31 -1.62 11.41 0.89
C ALA A 31 -1.94 9.96 1.29
N GLU A 32 -2.79 9.30 0.52
CA GLU A 32 -3.22 7.93 0.79
C GLU A 32 -2.09 6.91 0.53
N LEU A 33 -1.31 7.07 -0.54
CA LEU A 33 -0.11 6.26 -0.78
C LEU A 33 0.91 6.37 0.35
N ARG A 34 1.04 7.55 0.97
CA ARG A 34 1.90 7.74 2.14
C ARG A 34 1.36 6.99 3.36
N ARG A 35 0.05 6.98 3.57
CA ARG A 35 -0.61 6.21 4.64
C ARG A 35 -0.40 4.71 4.43
N LEU A 36 -0.67 4.21 3.23
CA LEU A 36 -0.51 2.81 2.86
C LEU A 36 0.95 2.35 3.02
N TRP A 37 1.92 3.16 2.58
CA TRP A 37 3.33 2.86 2.74
C TRP A 37 3.76 2.81 4.22
N ARG A 38 3.33 3.78 5.04
CA ARG A 38 3.62 3.79 6.49
C ARG A 38 3.00 2.60 7.22
N SER A 39 1.82 2.16 6.79
CA SER A 39 1.15 0.98 7.36
C SER A 39 1.78 -0.35 6.94
N GLY A 40 2.72 -0.35 6.00
CA GLY A 40 3.30 -1.57 5.42
C GLY A 40 2.40 -2.27 4.40
N SER A 41 1.27 -1.68 3.99
CA SER A 41 0.35 -2.28 3.01
C SER A 41 0.93 -2.29 1.59
N VAL A 42 1.79 -1.32 1.27
CA VAL A 42 2.46 -1.20 -0.04
C VAL A 42 3.95 -0.94 0.15
N ILE A 43 4.74 -1.45 -0.77
CA ILE A 43 6.16 -1.10 -0.91
C ILE A 43 6.32 -0.08 -2.04
N ARG A 44 7.40 0.71 -1.97
CA ARG A 44 7.74 1.66 -3.03
C ARG A 44 9.21 1.55 -3.44
N GLU A 45 9.47 1.75 -4.72
CA GLU A 45 10.81 1.80 -5.30
C GLU A 45 11.02 3.14 -6.01
N GLY A 46 12.26 3.62 -6.07
CA GLY A 46 12.58 4.82 -6.83
C GLY A 46 12.54 4.54 -8.33
N ARG A 47 11.96 5.45 -9.12
CA ARG A 47 11.94 5.36 -10.58
C ARG A 47 12.94 6.34 -11.20
N LYS A 48 13.52 5.96 -12.35
CA LYS A 48 14.41 6.81 -13.17
C LYS A 48 13.63 7.67 -14.18
N THR A 49 12.45 7.22 -14.60
CA THR A 49 11.57 7.91 -15.56
C THR A 49 10.10 7.79 -15.13
N GLY A 50 9.29 8.81 -15.41
CA GLY A 50 7.93 8.95 -14.86
C GLY A 50 7.94 9.44 -13.40
N GLY A 51 6.79 9.38 -12.73
CA GLY A 51 6.65 9.84 -11.33
C GLY A 51 7.70 9.25 -10.38
N ARG A 52 8.04 9.97 -9.30
CA ARG A 52 9.20 9.70 -8.40
C ARG A 52 9.26 8.29 -7.81
N PHE A 53 8.11 7.65 -7.56
CA PHE A 53 8.03 6.33 -6.94
C PHE A 53 7.08 5.42 -7.73
N SER A 54 7.44 4.14 -7.81
CA SER A 54 6.54 3.03 -8.17
C SER A 54 5.98 2.39 -6.91
N TYR A 55 4.77 1.83 -7.01
CA TYR A 55 4.12 1.15 -5.89
C TYR A 55 3.74 -0.29 -6.23
N LYS A 56 3.85 -1.19 -5.25
CA LYS A 56 3.41 -2.59 -5.32
C LYS A 56 2.75 -2.97 -4.00
N VAL A 57 1.76 -3.87 -4.02
CA VAL A 57 1.21 -4.44 -2.79
C VAL A 57 2.33 -5.17 -2.06
N ASN A 58 2.41 -4.99 -0.74
CA ASN A 58 3.42 -5.68 0.06
C ASN A 58 3.03 -7.17 0.19
N PRO A 59 3.83 -8.12 -0.31
CA PRO A 59 3.54 -9.55 -0.14
C PRO A 59 3.77 -10.02 1.31
N MET A 60 4.50 -9.24 2.12
CA MET A 60 4.83 -9.53 3.51
C MET A 60 4.48 -8.34 4.41
N PRO A 61 3.18 -8.07 4.64
CA PRO A 61 2.73 -6.93 5.47
C PRO A 61 3.24 -6.98 6.91
N PHE A 62 3.67 -8.16 7.38
CA PHE A 62 4.21 -8.39 8.73
C PHE A 62 5.71 -8.73 8.73
N GLY A 63 6.43 -8.57 7.61
CA GLY A 63 7.84 -8.95 7.49
C GLY A 63 8.07 -10.45 7.65
N CYS A 64 9.15 -10.83 8.35
CA CYS A 64 9.48 -12.23 8.66
C CYS A 64 8.68 -12.82 9.85
N SER A 65 7.85 -12.01 10.52
CA SER A 65 7.02 -12.49 11.62
C SER A 65 5.96 -13.45 11.10
N ASN A 66 5.70 -14.52 11.85
CA ASN A 66 4.67 -15.50 11.52
C ASN A 66 3.28 -14.81 11.45
N PRO A 67 2.58 -14.82 10.29
CA PRO A 67 1.25 -14.24 10.14
C PRO A 67 0.25 -14.75 11.18
N LEU A 68 0.34 -16.03 11.58
CA LEU A 68 -0.52 -16.62 12.60
C LEU A 68 -0.28 -15.99 13.97
N THR A 69 0.97 -15.73 14.35
CA THR A 69 1.31 -15.06 15.61
C THR A 69 0.77 -13.63 15.63
N HIS A 70 0.82 -12.91 14.51
CA HIS A 70 0.24 -11.58 14.42
C HIS A 70 -1.29 -11.59 14.52
N MET A 71 -1.96 -12.52 13.83
CA MET A 71 -3.41 -12.69 13.96
C MET A 71 -3.81 -13.04 15.39
N PHE A 72 -3.11 -13.99 16.01
CA PHE A 72 -3.34 -14.40 17.40
C PHE A 72 -3.22 -13.21 18.37
N ASN A 73 -2.14 -12.44 18.26
CA ASN A 73 -1.91 -11.28 19.12
C ASN A 73 -2.94 -10.16 18.92
N ARG A 74 -3.45 -9.96 17.70
CA ARG A 74 -4.54 -9.01 17.42
C ARG A 74 -5.83 -9.45 18.13
N LEU A 75 -6.26 -10.69 17.91
CA LEU A 75 -7.47 -11.25 18.51
C LEU A 75 -7.38 -11.26 20.05
N LEU A 76 -6.22 -11.63 20.59
CA LEU A 76 -5.98 -11.60 22.03
C LEU A 76 -6.10 -10.19 22.62
N LYS A 77 -5.66 -9.16 21.88
CA LYS A 77 -5.78 -7.76 22.30
C LYS A 77 -7.24 -7.29 22.25
N GLU A 78 -7.98 -7.65 21.21
CA GLU A 78 -9.41 -7.32 21.08
C GLU A 78 -10.26 -7.98 22.17
N ALA A 79 -9.98 -9.24 22.53
CA ALA A 79 -10.70 -9.96 23.58
C ALA A 79 -10.37 -9.47 25.01
N ARG A 80 -9.26 -8.75 25.19
CA ARG A 80 -8.84 -8.19 26.48
C ARG A 80 -9.33 -6.76 26.72
N ALA A 81 -9.82 -6.09 25.68
CA ALA A 81 -10.39 -4.74 25.74
C ALA A 81 -11.86 -4.79 26.16
#